data_AF-A0AAF0S5Y1-F1
#
_entry.id   AF-A0AAF0S5Y1-F1
#
_cell.length_a   1.000
_cell.length_b   1.000
_cell.length_c   1.000
_cell.angle_alpha   90.00
_cell.angle_beta   90.00
_cell.angle_gamma   90.00
#
_symmetry.space_group_name_H-M   'P 1'
#
loop_
_entity.id
_entity.type
_entity.pdbx_description
1 polymer ?
#
loop_
_entity_poly.entity_id
_entity_poly.type
_entity_poly.pdbx_seq_one_letter_code
_entity_poly.pdbx_strand_id
1 'polypeptide(L)'
;MQVPRTVPLDGKLDDRKNVYKEPIRFEDLPEELQHYLSDRSRRKKDERNTAQILEGKHVLTLILYIDAMSPVLKSDIYNNVSRSGGMVEKIEDLVELGLVKVYCTARTNSQILVITEKGKLVAGLIREIVGTVES
;
A
#
# COMPACT_ATOMS: atom_id res chain seq x y z
N MET A 1 -15.30 -29.85 5.28
CA MET A 1 -15.80 -28.96 4.22
C MET A 1 -14.60 -28.50 3.39
N GLN A 2 -14.49 -28.95 2.14
CA GLN A 2 -13.40 -28.54 1.23
C GLN A 2 -13.86 -27.33 0.40
N VAL A 3 -12.98 -26.33 0.31
CA VAL A 3 -13.15 -25.12 -0.52
C VAL A 3 -13.02 -25.52 -2.00
N PRO A 4 -13.88 -25.01 -2.93
CA PRO A 4 -13.76 -25.38 -4.34
C PRO A 4 -12.47 -24.83 -4.93
N ARG A 5 -11.72 -25.70 -5.61
CA ARG A 5 -10.49 -25.37 -6.34
C ARG A 5 -10.85 -24.52 -7.56
N THR A 6 -10.17 -23.38 -7.72
CA THR A 6 -10.31 -22.48 -8.88
C THR A 6 -9.89 -23.20 -10.17
N VAL A 7 -10.68 -23.02 -11.23
CA VAL A 7 -10.50 -23.62 -12.56
C VAL A 7 -9.67 -22.66 -13.43
N PRO A 8 -8.56 -23.10 -14.05
CA PRO A 8 -7.80 -22.29 -15.01
C PRO A 8 -8.43 -22.29 -16.40
N LEU A 9 -8.17 -21.23 -17.19
CA LEU A 9 -8.80 -20.96 -18.49
C LEU A 9 -8.52 -22.00 -19.58
N ASP A 10 -7.59 -22.93 -19.38
CA ASP A 10 -7.25 -24.02 -20.31
C ASP A 10 -7.76 -25.41 -19.88
N GLY A 11 -8.45 -25.50 -18.74
CA GLY A 11 -8.99 -26.76 -18.21
C GLY A 11 -7.96 -27.74 -17.62
N LYS A 12 -6.69 -27.37 -17.39
CA LYS A 12 -5.69 -28.27 -16.80
C LYS A 12 -5.35 -27.91 -15.35
N LEU A 13 -5.33 -28.92 -14.47
CA LEU A 13 -5.08 -28.78 -13.03
C LEU A 13 -3.81 -27.97 -12.69
N ASP A 14 -3.99 -27.03 -11.76
CA ASP A 14 -3.00 -26.12 -11.15
C ASP A 14 -1.70 -26.83 -10.74
N ASP A 15 -0.66 -26.72 -11.58
CA ASP A 15 0.71 -27.06 -11.22
C ASP A 15 1.49 -25.76 -10.95
N ARG A 16 1.35 -25.25 -9.73
CA ARG A 16 1.96 -23.98 -9.25
C ARG A 16 3.46 -23.84 -9.54
N LYS A 17 4.15 -24.96 -9.80
CA LYS A 17 5.57 -25.00 -10.19
C LYS A 17 5.83 -24.55 -11.63
N ASN A 18 4.89 -24.74 -12.55
CA ASN A 18 5.05 -24.35 -13.97
C ASN A 18 4.63 -22.90 -14.20
N VAL A 19 3.55 -22.44 -13.56
CA VAL A 19 3.07 -21.04 -13.65
C VAL A 19 4.13 -20.03 -13.19
N TYR A 20 4.99 -20.41 -12.24
CA TYR A 20 6.07 -19.55 -11.75
C TYR A 20 7.25 -19.41 -12.74
N LYS A 21 7.44 -20.38 -13.64
CA LYS A 21 8.59 -20.41 -14.56
C LYS A 21 8.31 -19.65 -15.86
N GLU A 22 7.07 -19.62 -16.30
CA GLU A 22 6.63 -18.95 -17.52
C GLU A 22 5.34 -18.16 -17.24
N PRO A 23 5.45 -16.99 -16.57
CA PRO A 23 4.28 -16.16 -16.36
C PRO A 23 3.72 -15.68 -17.70
N ILE A 24 2.40 -15.81 -17.87
CA ILE A 24 1.69 -15.23 -19.03
C ILE A 24 1.81 -13.71 -18.92
N ARG A 25 2.26 -13.06 -19.99
CA ARG A 25 2.37 -11.60 -20.02
C ARG A 25 0.98 -10.97 -20.06
N PHE A 26 0.83 -9.76 -19.54
CA PHE A 26 -0.48 -9.10 -19.47
C PHE A 26 -1.12 -8.94 -20.86
N GLU A 27 -0.27 -8.66 -21.86
CA GLU A 27 -0.67 -8.45 -23.25
C GLU A 27 -1.19 -9.73 -23.93
N ASP A 28 -0.77 -10.89 -23.42
CA ASP A 28 -1.16 -12.21 -23.94
C ASP A 28 -2.43 -12.76 -23.28
N LEU A 29 -3.00 -12.04 -22.30
CA LEU A 29 -4.25 -12.44 -21.67
C LEU A 29 -5.44 -12.17 -22.60
N PRO A 30 -6.52 -12.97 -22.54
CA PRO A 30 -7.79 -12.63 -23.16
C PRO A 30 -8.26 -11.22 -22.80
N GLU A 31 -8.82 -10.46 -23.75
CA GLU A 31 -9.26 -9.07 -23.56
C GLU A 31 -10.21 -8.91 -22.35
N GLU A 32 -11.10 -9.87 -22.14
CA GLU A 32 -12.03 -9.89 -21.00
C GLU A 32 -11.28 -9.90 -19.65
N LEU A 33 -10.16 -10.61 -19.56
CA LEU A 33 -9.33 -10.65 -18.36
C LEU A 33 -8.46 -9.42 -18.23
N GLN A 34 -7.94 -8.89 -19.34
CA GLN A 34 -7.22 -7.61 -19.32
C GLN A 34 -8.13 -6.49 -18.81
N HIS A 35 -9.37 -6.44 -19.30
CA HIS A 35 -10.39 -5.50 -18.86
C HIS A 35 -10.74 -5.70 -17.38
N TYR A 36 -11.03 -6.95 -16.97
CA TYR A 36 -11.31 -7.27 -15.57
C TYR A 36 -10.18 -6.87 -14.61
N LEU A 37 -8.92 -7.15 -14.97
CA LEU A 37 -7.75 -6.80 -14.14
C LEU A 37 -7.51 -5.29 -14.09
N SER A 38 -7.72 -4.59 -15.21
CA SER A 38 -7.61 -3.13 -15.29
C SER A 38 -8.69 -2.44 -14.47
N ASP A 39 -9.94 -2.89 -14.59
CA ASP A 39 -11.08 -2.39 -13.83
C ASP A 39 -10.93 -2.68 -12.33
N ARG A 40 -10.46 -3.87 -11.97
CA ARG A 40 -10.24 -4.25 -10.57
C ARG A 40 -9.15 -3.39 -9.93
N SER A 41 -8.10 -3.07 -10.68
CA SER A 41 -7.02 -2.21 -10.21
C SER A 41 -7.48 -0.75 -10.04
N ARG A 42 -8.36 -0.26 -10.93
CA ARG A 42 -8.96 1.08 -10.82
C ARG A 42 -10.00 1.20 -9.69
N ARG A 43 -10.96 0.26 -9.59
CA ARG A 43 -12.02 0.29 -8.56
C ARG A 43 -11.49 0.28 -7.13
N LYS A 44 -10.38 -0.41 -6.88
CA LYS A 44 -9.73 -0.41 -5.55
C LYS A 44 -9.19 0.96 -5.12
N LYS A 45 -8.86 1.83 -6.08
CA LYS A 45 -8.22 3.12 -5.82
C LYS A 45 -9.25 4.24 -5.66
N ASP A 46 -10.32 4.24 -6.46
CA ASP A 46 -11.30 5.34 -6.51
C ASP A 46 -12.41 5.29 -5.43
N GLU A 47 -12.58 4.19 -4.70
CA GLU A 47 -13.75 4.03 -3.80
C GLU A 47 -13.46 4.27 -2.31
N ARG A 48 -12.18 4.38 -1.90
CA ARG A 48 -11.85 4.56 -0.47
C ARG A 48 -11.93 6.04 -0.08
N ASN A 49 -12.86 6.37 0.80
CA ASN A 49 -12.92 7.71 1.38
C ASN A 49 -11.79 7.92 2.41
N THR A 50 -11.51 9.18 2.77
CA THR A 50 -10.40 9.54 3.67
C THR A 50 -10.45 8.81 5.02
N ALA A 51 -11.65 8.59 5.58
CA ALA A 51 -11.80 7.88 6.86
C ALA A 51 -11.38 6.41 6.72
N GLN A 52 -11.81 5.74 5.65
CA GLN A 52 -11.42 4.35 5.37
C GLN A 52 -9.91 4.19 5.14
N ILE A 53 -9.24 5.21 4.56
CA ILE A 53 -7.78 5.22 4.44
C ILE A 53 -7.14 5.28 5.84
N LEU A 54 -7.60 6.18 6.71
CA LEU A 54 -7.06 6.36 8.06
C LEU A 54 -7.32 5.16 8.98
N GLU A 55 -8.46 4.50 8.83
CA GLU A 55 -8.79 3.22 9.51
C GLU A 55 -7.90 2.06 9.05
N GLY A 56 -7.18 2.23 7.93
CA GLY A 56 -6.27 1.25 7.40
C GLY A 56 -5.24 0.78 8.43
N LYS A 57 -5.01 -0.53 8.48
CA LYS A 57 -4.06 -1.13 9.43
C LYS A 57 -2.68 -0.48 9.31
N HIS A 58 -2.15 0.00 10.44
CA HIS A 58 -0.86 0.69 10.58
C HIS A 58 -0.78 2.11 9.98
N VAL A 59 -1.85 2.68 9.42
CA VAL A 59 -1.80 4.02 8.80
C VAL A 59 -1.54 5.10 9.84
N LEU A 60 -2.25 5.09 10.97
CA LEU A 60 -2.00 6.06 12.06
C LEU A 60 -0.56 5.92 12.61
N THR A 61 -0.10 4.70 12.86
CA THR A 61 1.27 4.42 13.30
C THR A 61 2.31 4.91 12.29
N LEU A 62 2.03 4.73 10.99
CA LEU A 62 2.88 5.19 9.90
C LEU A 62 2.99 6.72 9.89
N ILE A 63 1.87 7.44 10.03
CA ILE A 63 1.87 8.91 10.10
C ILE A 63 2.71 9.39 11.29
N LEU A 64 2.47 8.83 12.49
CA LEU A 64 3.21 9.19 13.69
C LEU A 64 4.71 8.88 13.57
N TYR A 65 5.06 7.75 12.98
CA TYR A 65 6.46 7.37 12.79
C TYR A 65 7.18 8.29 11.80
N ILE A 66 6.55 8.60 10.66
CA ILE A 66 7.14 9.52 9.69
C ILE A 66 7.28 10.92 10.31
N ASP A 67 6.29 11.39 11.08
CA ASP A 67 6.38 12.69 11.77
C ASP A 67 7.58 12.75 12.71
N ALA A 68 7.77 11.72 13.54
CA ALA A 68 8.86 11.66 14.51
C ALA A 68 10.25 11.52 13.87
N MET A 69 10.33 10.85 12.71
CA MET A 69 11.61 10.46 12.09
C MET A 69 11.93 11.24 10.81
N SER A 70 11.06 12.13 10.33
CA SER A 70 11.21 12.81 9.04
C SER A 70 12.46 13.70 9.00
N PRO A 71 13.30 13.63 7.94
CA PRO A 71 13.18 12.75 6.76
C PRO A 71 13.57 11.29 7.06
N VAL A 72 12.81 10.32 6.53
CA VAL A 72 13.01 8.88 6.81
C VAL A 72 13.10 8.03 5.54
N LEU A 73 13.91 6.98 5.54
CA LEU A 73 13.97 6.04 4.41
C LEU A 73 12.78 5.09 4.43
N LYS A 74 12.32 4.72 3.24
CA LYS A 74 11.29 3.68 3.08
C LYS A 74 11.70 2.34 3.73
N SER A 75 12.98 2.00 3.69
CA SER A 75 13.52 0.80 4.38
C SER A 75 13.31 0.85 5.90
N ASP A 76 13.46 2.03 6.51
CA ASP A 76 13.31 2.19 7.96
C ASP A 76 11.85 2.03 8.36
N ILE A 77 10.92 2.53 7.54
CA ILE A 77 9.48 2.29 7.72
C ILE A 77 9.16 0.79 7.70
N TYR A 78 9.70 0.04 6.74
CA TYR A 78 9.46 -1.41 6.68
C TYR A 78 9.99 -2.14 7.92
N ASN A 79 11.11 -1.68 8.48
CA ASN A 79 11.72 -2.30 9.64
C ASN A 79 11.03 -1.94 10.96
N ASN A 80 10.51 -0.72 11.09
CA ASN A 80 10.02 -0.19 12.36
C ASN A 80 8.49 -0.08 12.46
N VAL A 81 7.78 -0.03 11.32
CA VAL A 81 6.32 0.07 11.30
C VAL A 81 5.68 -1.27 10.90
N SER A 82 5.94 -1.74 9.68
CA SER A 82 5.41 -3.02 9.19
C SER A 82 6.02 -3.44 7.86
N ARG A 83 6.24 -4.75 7.71
CA ARG A 83 6.68 -5.40 6.45
C ARG A 83 5.52 -5.85 5.54
N SER A 84 4.28 -5.46 5.85
CA SER A 84 3.13 -5.90 5.06
C SER A 84 3.20 -5.43 3.60
N GLY A 85 2.81 -6.29 2.65
CA GLY A 85 2.85 -5.98 1.21
C GLY A 85 2.08 -4.71 0.81
N GLY A 86 1.01 -4.37 1.53
CA GLY A 86 0.22 -3.15 1.28
C GLY A 86 0.83 -1.84 1.81
N MET A 87 2.11 -1.81 2.19
CA MET A 87 2.74 -0.57 2.69
C MET A 87 2.98 0.45 1.57
N VAL A 88 3.23 -0.02 0.35
CA VAL A 88 3.41 0.87 -0.82
C VAL A 88 2.13 1.64 -1.08
N GLU A 89 1.00 0.93 -1.18
CA GLU A 89 -0.34 1.52 -1.38
C GLU A 89 -0.66 2.54 -0.27
N LYS A 90 -0.34 2.25 0.99
CA LYS A 90 -0.57 3.20 2.09
C LYS A 90 0.27 4.46 1.97
N ILE A 91 1.54 4.34 1.57
CA ILE A 91 2.40 5.50 1.35
C ILE A 91 1.85 6.34 0.19
N GLU A 92 1.38 5.70 -0.88
CA GLU A 92 0.73 6.38 -2.01
C GLU A 92 -0.55 7.10 -1.57
N ASP A 93 -1.43 6.45 -0.79
CA ASP A 93 -2.62 7.07 -0.22
C ASP A 93 -2.26 8.33 0.60
N LEU A 94 -1.20 8.28 1.41
CA LEU A 94 -0.74 9.43 2.21
C LEU A 94 -0.14 10.56 1.35
N VAL A 95 0.49 10.22 0.22
CA VAL A 95 0.98 11.21 -0.76
C VAL A 95 -0.18 11.89 -1.45
N GLU A 96 -1.19 11.12 -1.87
CA GLU A 96 -2.41 11.63 -2.51
C GLU A 96 -3.21 12.53 -1.57
N LEU A 97 -3.27 12.18 -0.29
CA LEU A 97 -3.85 13.04 0.75
C LEU A 97 -2.98 14.27 1.08
N GLY A 98 -1.77 14.38 0.53
CA GLY A 98 -0.84 15.49 0.76
C GLY A 98 -0.23 15.52 2.15
N LEU A 99 -0.23 14.40 2.87
CA LEU A 99 0.32 14.27 4.22
C LEU A 99 1.83 13.98 4.20
N VAL A 100 2.31 13.34 3.12
CA VAL A 100 3.71 12.94 2.94
C VAL A 100 4.19 13.31 1.54
N LYS A 101 5.47 13.64 1.39
CA LYS A 101 6.18 13.73 0.12
C LYS A 101 7.21 12.62 0.00
N VAL A 102 7.38 12.07 -1.20
CA VAL A 102 8.39 11.04 -1.48
C VAL A 102 9.41 11.61 -2.47
N TYR A 103 10.68 11.49 -2.11
CA TYR A 103 11.82 11.86 -2.96
C TYR A 103 12.60 10.61 -3.33
N CYS A 104 12.88 10.43 -4.62
CA CYS A 104 13.73 9.35 -5.12
C CYS A 104 15.15 9.87 -5.34
N THR A 105 16.13 9.21 -4.75
CA THR A 105 17.54 9.57 -4.94
C THR A 105 18.14 8.80 -6.12
N ALA A 106 18.74 9.52 -7.08
CA ALA A 106 19.33 8.90 -8.28
C ALA A 106 20.55 8.00 -7.95
N ARG A 107 21.26 8.28 -6.85
CA ARG A 107 22.52 7.60 -6.51
C ARG A 107 22.32 6.21 -5.91
N THR A 108 21.28 6.02 -5.09
CA THR A 108 21.06 4.78 -4.32
C THR A 108 19.69 4.16 -4.59
N ASN A 109 18.92 4.72 -5.54
CA ASN A 109 17.52 4.37 -5.82
C ASN A 109 16.67 4.30 -4.54
N SER A 110 17.03 5.09 -3.53
CA SER A 110 16.37 5.07 -2.23
C SER A 110 15.23 6.09 -2.21
N GLN A 111 14.11 5.69 -1.61
CA GLN A 111 12.94 6.54 -1.41
C GLN A 111 13.01 7.16 -0.01
N ILE A 112 13.06 8.49 0.04
CA ILE A 112 13.03 9.28 1.28
C ILE A 112 11.62 9.87 1.40
N LEU A 113 10.99 9.64 2.55
CA LEU A 113 9.69 10.17 2.90
C LEU A 113 9.87 11.37 3.84
N VAL A 114 9.13 12.43 3.56
CA VAL A 114 9.15 13.68 4.34
C VAL A 114 7.71 14.03 4.69
N ILE A 115 7.43 14.26 5.97
CA ILE A 115 6.10 14.71 6.37
C ILE A 115 5.86 16.14 5.91
N THR A 116 4.65 16.44 5.44
CA THR A 116 4.27 17.82 5.09
C THR A 116 3.76 18.58 6.31
N GLU A 117 3.61 19.90 6.21
CA GLU A 117 2.96 20.68 7.28
C GLU A 117 1.52 20.20 7.55
N LYS A 118 0.78 19.83 6.50
CA LYS A 118 -0.54 19.18 6.64
C LYS A 118 -0.44 17.86 7.40
N GLY A 119 0.58 17.04 7.09
CA GLY A 119 0.87 15.80 7.80
C GLY A 119 1.19 16.01 9.28
N LYS A 120 2.00 17.01 9.61
CA LYS A 120 2.34 17.35 11.01
C LYS A 120 1.11 17.73 11.82
N LEU A 121 0.21 18.54 11.24
CA LEU A 121 -1.05 18.90 11.88
C LEU A 121 -1.89 17.65 12.19
N VAL A 122 -2.02 16.74 11.23
CA VAL A 122 -2.74 15.47 11.42
C VAL A 122 -2.05 14.59 12.48
N ALA A 123 -0.72 14.49 12.47
CA ALA A 123 0.03 13.75 13.48
C ALA A 123 -0.17 14.32 14.90
N GLY A 124 -0.25 15.64 15.03
CA GLY A 124 -0.60 16.33 16.28
C GLY A 124 -1.98 15.92 16.79
N LEU A 125 -3.01 15.98 15.95
CA LEU A 125 -4.37 15.55 16.31
C LEU A 125 -4.43 14.07 16.71
N ILE A 126 -3.71 13.20 16.02
CA ILE A 126 -3.62 11.78 16.40
C ILE A 126 -3.02 11.63 17.81
N ARG A 127 -1.95 12.36 18.13
CA ARG A 127 -1.35 12.34 19.47
C ARG A 127 -2.28 12.85 20.55
N GLU A 128 -3.05 13.91 20.28
CA GLU A 128 -4.05 14.42 21.22
C GLU A 128 -5.13 13.38 21.52
N ILE A 129 -5.62 12.69 20.48
CA ILE A 129 -6.59 11.59 20.63
C ILE A 129 -5.99 10.46 21.47
N VAL A 130 -4.78 10.01 21.16
CA VAL A 130 -4.10 8.95 21.91
C VAL A 130 -3.90 9.35 23.38
N GLY A 131 -3.42 10.57 23.63
CA GLY A 131 -3.24 11.06 25.00
C GLY A 131 -4.55 11.15 25.79
N THR A 132 -5.67 11.42 25.13
CA THR A 132 -7.01 11.42 25.75
C THR A 132 -7.50 10.00 26.08
N VAL A 133 -7.07 8.99 25.31
CA VAL A 133 -7.44 7.58 25.55
C VAL A 133 -6.58 6.95 26.66
N GLU A 134 -5.33 7.40 26.79
CA GLU A 134 -4.37 6.89 27.79
C GLU A 134 -4.53 7.53 29.17
N SER A 135 -5.26 8.65 29.28
CA SER A 135 -5.55 9.35 30.55
C SER A 135 -6.70 8.71 31.32
#